data_AF-A0A527IC47-F1
#
_entry.id   AF-A0A527IC47-F1
#
_cell.length_a   1.000
_cell.length_b   1.000
_cell.length_c   1.000
_cell.angle_alpha   90.00
_cell.angle_beta   90.00
_cell.angle_gamma   90.00
#
_symmetry.space_group_name_H-M   'P 1'
#
loop_
_entity.id
_entity.type
_entity.pdbx_description
1 polymer ?
#
loop_
_entity_poly.entity_id
_entity_poly.type
_entity_poly.pdbx_seq_one_letter_code
_entity_poly.pdbx_strand_id
1 'polypeptide(L)'
;NQLSIPREEAGNYIKKYFERFPGIRDYIEETKAYAREHGFVETIFGRRIHYPDIRSSNPSLRAFNERASINARLQGTAADIIRRAMIRMEEALEKAGLSARMLL
;
A
#
# COMPACT_ATOMS: atom_id res chain seq x y z
N ASN A 1 23.28 0.59 2.98
CA ASN A 1 22.52 1.39 3.96
C ASN A 1 22.02 2.66 3.28
N GLN A 2 20.71 2.86 3.17
CA GLN A 2 20.11 4.04 2.50
C GLN A 2 20.25 5.34 3.32
N LEU A 3 20.40 5.22 4.65
CA LEU A 3 20.50 6.35 5.57
C LEU A 3 21.94 6.63 6.05
N SER A 4 22.94 5.87 5.58
CA SER A 4 24.35 6.01 6.00
C SER A 4 24.61 5.99 7.52
N ILE A 5 23.70 5.41 8.30
CA ILE A 5 23.82 5.26 9.77
C ILE A 5 24.22 3.83 10.18
N PRO A 6 24.75 3.64 11.40
CA PRO A 6 24.95 2.33 12.00
C PRO A 6 23.65 1.51 12.09
N ARG A 7 23.78 0.18 12.00
CA ARG A 7 22.62 -0.74 12.06
C ARG A 7 21.84 -0.63 13.36
N GLU A 8 22.54 -0.43 14.47
CA GLU A 8 21.92 -0.25 15.79
C GLU A 8 21.04 1.01 15.83
N GLU A 9 21.54 2.12 15.29
CA GLU A 9 20.80 3.37 15.21
C GLU A 9 19.54 3.21 14.32
N ALA A 10 19.67 2.54 13.18
CA ALA A 10 18.52 2.22 12.32
C ALA A 10 17.48 1.37 13.06
N GLY A 11 17.91 0.37 13.85
CA GLY A 11 17.01 -0.45 14.66
C GLY A 11 16.26 0.36 15.71
N ASN A 12 16.97 1.24 16.43
CA ASN A 12 16.38 2.13 17.42
C ASN A 12 15.38 3.11 16.80
N TYR A 13 15.68 3.63 15.60
CA TYR A 13 14.77 4.48 14.85
C TYR A 13 13.46 3.75 14.49
N ILE A 14 13.57 2.54 13.92
CA ILE A 14 12.40 1.72 13.56
C ILE A 14 11.54 1.42 14.80
N LYS A 15 12.17 1.09 15.94
CA LYS A 15 11.46 0.85 17.20
C LYS A 15 10.66 2.07 17.64
N LYS A 16 11.31 3.25 17.72
CA LYS A 16 10.66 4.52 18.09
C LYS A 16 9.53 4.88 17.13
N TYR A 17 9.71 4.61 15.83
CA TYR A 17 8.69 4.85 14.81
C TYR A 17 7.42 4.03 15.09
N PHE A 18 7.53 2.73 15.39
CA PHE A 18 6.37 1.91 15.73
C PHE A 18 5.76 2.24 17.11
N GLU A 19 6.57 2.64 18.09
CA GLU A 19 6.06 3.13 19.37
C GLU A 19 5.20 4.40 19.20
N ARG A 20 5.62 5.30 18.30
CA ARG A 20 4.87 6.53 18.01
C ARG A 20 3.63 6.29 17.15
N PHE A 21 3.69 5.33 16.25
CA PHE A 21 2.63 5.02 15.28
C PHE A 21 2.20 3.55 15.36
N PRO A 22 1.57 3.11 16.46
CA PRO A 22 1.23 1.71 16.69
C PRO A 22 0.31 1.14 15.60
N GLY A 23 -0.63 1.96 15.08
CA GLY A 23 -1.56 1.54 14.03
C GLY A 23 -0.90 1.13 12.71
N ILE A 24 0.37 1.50 12.47
CA ILE A 24 1.12 1.00 11.31
C ILE A 24 1.44 -0.48 11.49
N ARG A 25 1.80 -0.89 12.72
CA ARG A 25 2.06 -2.30 13.03
C ARG A 25 0.78 -3.12 12.93
N ASP A 26 -0.32 -2.59 13.46
CA ASP A 26 -1.63 -3.24 13.39
C ASP A 26 -2.05 -3.44 11.93
N TYR A 27 -1.96 -2.39 11.10
CA TYR A 27 -2.24 -2.47 9.66
C TYR A 27 -1.39 -3.55 8.95
N ILE A 28 -0.09 -3.63 9.27
CA ILE A 28 0.82 -4.63 8.68
C ILE A 28 0.35 -6.04 9.03
N GLU A 29 0.08 -6.31 10.31
CA GLU A 29 -0.30 -7.66 10.76
C GLU A 29 -1.70 -8.05 10.30
N GLU A 30 -2.68 -7.14 10.36
CA GLU A 30 -4.03 -7.34 9.82
C GLU A 30 -4.01 -7.63 8.32
N THR A 31 -3.23 -6.87 7.55
CA THR A 31 -3.17 -7.08 6.09
C THR A 31 -2.51 -8.42 5.74
N LYS A 32 -1.47 -8.83 6.47
CA LYS A 32 -0.88 -10.17 6.31
C LYS A 32 -1.88 -11.27 6.66
N ALA A 33 -2.58 -11.12 7.78
CA ALA A 33 -3.58 -12.10 8.23
C ALA A 33 -4.70 -12.24 7.19
N TYR A 34 -5.26 -11.11 6.73
CA TYR A 34 -6.28 -11.08 5.69
C TYR A 34 -5.79 -11.74 4.39
N ALA A 35 -4.58 -11.38 3.92
CA ALA A 35 -4.00 -11.96 2.71
C ALA A 35 -3.81 -13.47 2.84
N ARG A 36 -3.32 -13.94 4.00
CA ARG A 36 -3.17 -15.36 4.28
C ARG A 36 -4.52 -16.07 4.33
N GLU A 37 -5.55 -15.46 4.88
CA GLU A 37 -6.89 -16.06 4.98
C GLU A 37 -7.59 -16.15 3.62
N HIS A 38 -7.59 -15.07 2.85
CA HIS A 38 -8.40 -14.91 1.64
C HIS A 38 -7.65 -15.22 0.34
N GLY A 39 -6.31 -15.21 0.35
CA GLY A 39 -5.49 -15.35 -0.85
C GLY A 39 -5.42 -14.09 -1.71
N PHE A 40 -5.92 -12.95 -1.22
CA PHE A 40 -5.86 -11.64 -1.87
C PHE A 40 -5.94 -10.51 -0.84
N VAL A 41 -5.65 -9.28 -1.27
CA VAL A 41 -5.99 -8.05 -0.54
C VAL A 41 -6.90 -7.17 -1.39
N GLU A 42 -7.65 -6.29 -0.74
CA GLU A 42 -8.56 -5.33 -1.38
C GLU A 42 -8.14 -3.89 -1.13
N THR A 43 -8.25 -3.05 -2.15
CA THR A 43 -8.17 -1.59 -1.99
C THR A 43 -9.44 -1.06 -1.31
N ILE A 44 -9.42 0.20 -0.85
CA ILE A 44 -10.62 0.84 -0.25
C ILE A 44 -11.81 0.87 -1.24
N PHE A 45 -11.56 0.82 -2.54
CA PHE A 45 -12.60 0.80 -3.58
C PHE A 45 -12.94 -0.61 -4.09
N GLY A 46 -12.50 -1.67 -3.40
CA GLY A 46 -12.89 -3.05 -3.67
C GLY A 46 -12.11 -3.75 -4.77
N ARG A 47 -11.01 -3.18 -5.27
CA ARG A 47 -10.16 -3.86 -6.25
C ARG A 47 -9.32 -4.92 -5.57
N ARG A 48 -9.40 -6.17 -6.03
CA ARG A 48 -8.66 -7.32 -5.51
C ARG A 48 -7.28 -7.47 -6.15
N ILE A 49 -6.28 -7.80 -5.35
CA ILE A 49 -4.93 -8.19 -5.78
C ILE A 49 -4.63 -9.58 -5.19
N HIS A 50 -4.48 -10.57 -6.05
CA HIS A 50 -4.35 -11.98 -5.67
C HIS A 50 -2.89 -12.38 -5.37
N TYR A 51 -2.72 -13.20 -4.34
CA TYR A 51 -1.45 -13.76 -3.89
C TYR A 51 -1.59 -15.27 -3.68
N PRO A 52 -1.58 -16.08 -4.76
CA PRO A 52 -1.76 -17.53 -4.66
C PRO A 52 -0.69 -18.20 -3.79
N ASP A 53 0.52 -17.66 -3.76
CA ASP A 53 1.65 -18.18 -2.98
C ASP A 53 1.78 -17.61 -1.56
N ILE A 54 0.76 -16.92 -1.04
CA ILE A 54 0.78 -16.30 0.30
C ILE A 54 0.96 -17.32 1.43
N ARG A 55 0.62 -18.60 1.18
CA ARG A 55 0.81 -19.73 2.11
C ARG A 55 1.96 -20.66 1.70
N SER A 56 2.84 -20.23 0.80
CA SER A 56 3.94 -21.09 0.32
C SER A 56 4.76 -21.65 1.48
N SER A 57 5.13 -22.93 1.40
CA SER A 57 6.04 -23.57 2.35
C SER A 57 7.45 -22.96 2.27
N ASN A 58 7.84 -22.44 1.11
CA ASN A 58 9.08 -21.70 0.91
C ASN A 58 9.06 -20.38 1.71
N PRO A 59 9.92 -20.22 2.75
CA PRO A 59 9.91 -19.03 3.60
C PRO A 59 10.19 -17.73 2.87
N SER A 60 11.08 -17.74 1.88
CA SER A 60 11.44 -16.55 1.11
C SER A 60 10.29 -16.08 0.23
N LEU A 61 9.61 -17.01 -0.44
CA LEU A 61 8.46 -16.71 -1.28
C LEU A 61 7.28 -16.20 -0.44
N ARG A 62 7.01 -16.85 0.70
CA ARG A 62 5.98 -16.41 1.65
C ARG A 62 6.27 -14.99 2.17
N ALA A 63 7.49 -14.72 2.65
CA ALA A 63 7.87 -13.41 3.13
C ALA A 63 7.81 -12.32 2.04
N PHE A 64 8.12 -12.67 0.79
CA PHE A 64 7.94 -11.77 -0.34
C PHE A 64 6.47 -11.43 -0.56
N ASN A 65 5.58 -12.43 -0.63
CA ASN A 65 4.15 -12.21 -0.84
C ASN A 65 3.50 -11.41 0.30
N GLU A 66 3.91 -11.67 1.55
CA GLU A 66 3.45 -10.88 2.70
C GLU A 66 3.81 -9.40 2.56
N ARG A 67 5.08 -9.10 2.23
CA ARG A 67 5.50 -7.71 1.97
C ARG A 67 4.78 -7.08 0.79
N ALA A 68 4.61 -7.83 -0.29
CA ALA A 68 3.92 -7.37 -1.49
C ALA A 68 2.46 -7.03 -1.19
N SER A 69 1.76 -7.86 -0.40
CA SER A 69 0.34 -7.68 -0.06
C SER A 69 0.07 -6.41 0.76
N ILE A 70 0.94 -6.09 1.72
CA ILE A 70 0.88 -4.85 2.52
C ILE A 70 0.98 -3.63 1.60
N ASN A 71 1.93 -3.66 0.67
CA ASN A 71 2.19 -2.57 -0.26
C ASN A 71 1.07 -2.43 -1.30
N ALA A 72 0.55 -3.53 -1.84
CA ALA A 72 -0.47 -3.50 -2.88
C ALA A 72 -1.78 -2.88 -2.41
N ARG A 73 -2.18 -3.08 -1.15
CA ARG A 73 -3.35 -2.42 -0.57
C ARG A 73 -3.19 -0.91 -0.51
N LEU A 74 -2.02 -0.42 -0.04
CA LEU A 74 -1.72 1.01 0.06
C LEU A 74 -1.58 1.66 -1.32
N GLN A 75 -0.68 1.13 -2.16
CA GLN A 75 -0.41 1.65 -3.50
C GLN A 75 -1.63 1.51 -4.42
N GLY A 76 -2.36 0.39 -4.31
CA GLY A 76 -3.56 0.16 -5.07
C GLY A 76 -4.65 1.18 -4.74
N THR A 77 -4.84 1.48 -3.45
CA THR A 77 -5.77 2.53 -3.02
C THR A 77 -5.35 3.90 -3.58
N ALA A 78 -4.07 4.26 -3.51
CA ALA A 78 -3.58 5.51 -4.09
C ALA A 78 -3.83 5.59 -5.62
N ALA A 79 -3.58 4.48 -6.33
CA ALA A 79 -3.85 4.37 -7.76
C ALA A 79 -5.35 4.52 -8.08
N ASP A 80 -6.22 3.98 -7.24
CA ASP A 80 -7.65 4.11 -7.41
C ASP A 80 -8.12 5.56 -7.15
N ILE A 81 -7.58 6.23 -6.12
CA ILE A 81 -7.86 7.64 -5.83
C ILE A 81 -7.54 8.52 -7.04
N ILE A 82 -6.31 8.41 -7.57
CA ILE A 82 -5.90 9.29 -8.68
C ILE A 82 -6.71 9.01 -9.95
N ARG A 83 -6.95 7.74 -10.31
CA ARG A 83 -7.78 7.41 -11.49
C ARG A 83 -9.20 7.95 -11.36
N ARG A 84 -9.79 7.81 -10.17
CA ARG A 84 -11.11 8.35 -9.85
C ARG A 84 -11.12 9.88 -9.92
N ALA A 85 -10.05 10.56 -9.51
CA ALA A 85 -9.92 12.01 -9.63
C ALA A 85 -9.76 12.44 -11.10
N MET A 86 -8.92 11.74 -11.87
CA MET A 86 -8.70 12.00 -13.30
C MET A 86 -10.01 11.93 -14.10
N ILE A 87 -10.82 10.89 -13.88
CA ILE A 87 -12.13 10.73 -14.56
C ILE A 87 -13.07 11.90 -14.26
N ARG A 88 -13.01 12.49 -13.06
CA ARG A 88 -13.86 13.63 -12.67
C ARG A 88 -13.33 14.99 -13.12
N MET A 89 -12.11 15.06 -13.62
CA MET A 89 -11.43 16.32 -13.89
C MET A 89 -12.12 17.11 -15.01
N GLU A 90 -12.51 16.44 -16.11
CA GLU A 90 -13.10 17.09 -17.27
C GLU A 90 -14.40 17.83 -16.91
N GLU A 91 -15.34 17.13 -16.28
CA GLU A 91 -16.59 17.72 -15.78
C GLU A 91 -16.34 18.85 -14.76
N ALA A 92 -15.31 18.72 -13.91
CA ALA A 92 -14.97 19.76 -12.94
C ALA A 92 -14.41 21.04 -13.61
N LEU A 93 -13.61 20.89 -14.67
CA LEU A 93 -13.07 22.01 -15.44
C LEU A 93 -14.16 22.74 -16.22
N GLU A 94 -15.08 21.99 -16.85
CA GLU A 94 -16.24 22.55 -17.54
C GLU A 94 -17.11 23.38 -16.58
N LYS A 95 -17.44 22.84 -15.40
CA LYS A 95 -18.23 23.55 -14.37
C LYS A 95 -17.54 24.81 -13.85
N ALA A 96 -16.21 24.84 -13.86
CA ALA A 96 -15.43 26.01 -13.45
C ALA A 96 -15.23 27.03 -14.58
N GLY A 97 -15.69 26.75 -15.81
CA GLY A 97 -15.47 27.61 -16.98
C GLY A 97 -14.01 27.69 -17.41
N LEU A 98 -13.21 26.67 -17.11
CA LEU A 98 -11.77 26.63 -17.40
C LEU A 98 -11.50 25.84 -18.68
N SER A 99 -10.71 26.41 -19.59
CA SER A 99 -10.26 25.76 -20.84
C SER A 99 -8.99 24.91 -20.69
N ALA A 100 -8.71 24.45 -19.47
CA ALA A 100 -7.50 23.66 -19.18
C ALA A 100 -7.61 22.23 -19.70
N ARG A 101 -6.46 21.61 -20.00
CA ARG A 101 -6.36 20.21 -20.40
C ARG A 101 -5.40 19.46 -19.48
N MET A 102 -5.83 18.32 -18.96
CA MET A 102 -4.96 17.42 -18.21
C MET A 102 -3.84 16.90 -19.12
N LEU A 103 -2.60 17.07 -18.66
CA LEU A 103 -1.39 16.48 -19.26
C LEU A 103 -0.82 15.42 -18.30
N LEU A 104 0.39 14.93 -18.58
CA LEU A 104 1.07 13.92 -17.76
C LEU A 104 1.70 14.52 -16.51
#